data_AF-T0YZ04-F1
#
_entry.id   AF-T0YZ04-F1
#
_cell.length_a   1.000
_cell.length_b   1.000
_cell.length_c   1.000
_cell.angle_alpha   90.00
_cell.angle_beta   90.00
_cell.angle_gamma   90.00
#
_symmetry.space_group_name_H-M   'P 1'
#
loop_
_entity.id
_entity.type
_entity.pdbx_description
1 polymer ?
#
loop_
_entity_poly.entity_id
_entity_poly.type
_entity_poly.pdbx_seq_one_letter_code
_entity_poly.pdbx_strand_id
1 'polypeptide(L)'
;QTVAKRNEKLVKLLDAIGDLSLGSFSDHTIDAFGDAYEYLMQMYASSAGKSGGEYYTPQEVSELLARITVVGKTSVNKVYDPACGSGSLLLKFAKVLGKDNVRLGFFGQEINLTTYNLARINMFLHDVNY
;
A
#
# COMPACT_ATOMS: atom_id res chain seq x y z
N GLN A 1 -11.42 -29.32 -8.60
CA GLN A 1 -11.74 -29.10 -7.17
C GLN A 1 -13.26 -29.03 -7.02
N THR A 2 -13.84 -29.70 -6.03
CA THR A 2 -15.28 -29.66 -5.74
C THR A 2 -15.64 -28.38 -4.97
N VAL A 3 -16.92 -27.97 -5.00
CA VAL A 3 -17.42 -26.80 -4.25
C VAL A 3 -17.12 -26.93 -2.75
N ALA A 4 -17.35 -28.12 -2.17
CA ALA A 4 -17.06 -28.39 -0.76
C ALA A 4 -15.59 -28.11 -0.40
N LYS A 5 -14.64 -28.56 -1.23
CA LYS A 5 -13.20 -28.31 -0.99
C LYS A 5 -12.80 -26.84 -1.14
N ARG A 6 -13.52 -26.05 -1.97
CA ARG A 6 -13.29 -24.60 -2.08
C ARG A 6 -13.81 -23.88 -0.84
N ASN A 7 -15.00 -24.23 -0.38
CA ASN A 7 -15.59 -23.65 0.83
C ASN A 7 -14.72 -23.93 2.07
N GLU A 8 -14.22 -25.16 2.21
CA GLU A 8 -13.30 -25.51 3.31
C GLU A 8 -12.04 -24.62 3.31
N LYS A 9 -11.48 -24.31 2.14
CA LYS A 9 -10.33 -23.40 2.03
C LYS A 9 -10.68 -21.96 2.38
N LEU A 10 -11.85 -21.48 1.95
CA LEU A 10 -12.29 -20.12 2.26
C LEU A 10 -12.55 -19.94 3.76
N VAL A 11 -13.20 -20.91 4.40
CA VAL A 11 -13.44 -20.90 5.85
C VAL A 11 -12.10 -20.86 6.60
N LYS A 12 -11.15 -21.74 6.25
CA LYS A 12 -9.80 -21.73 6.85
C LYS A 12 -9.09 -20.39 6.71
N LEU A 13 -9.24 -19.71 5.57
CA LEU A 13 -8.66 -18.38 5.35
C LEU A 13 -9.32 -17.32 6.25
N LEU A 14 -10.65 -17.33 6.34
CA LEU A 14 -11.40 -16.40 7.18
C LEU A 14 -11.09 -16.60 8.66
N ASP A 15 -11.04 -17.85 9.13
CA ASP A 15 -10.69 -18.18 10.52
C ASP A 15 -9.27 -17.72 10.83
N ALA A 16 -8.30 -18.00 9.93
CA ALA A 16 -6.91 -17.55 10.12
C ALA A 16 -6.76 -16.02 10.18
N ILE A 17 -7.59 -15.27 9.44
CA ILE A 17 -7.63 -13.80 9.52
C ILE A 17 -8.33 -13.35 10.82
N GLY A 18 -9.42 -14.01 11.21
CA GLY A 18 -10.18 -13.71 12.43
C GLY A 18 -9.41 -13.96 13.72
N ASP A 19 -8.50 -14.93 13.71
CA ASP A 19 -7.64 -15.29 14.83
C ASP A 19 -6.44 -14.35 15.01
N LEU A 20 -6.21 -13.42 14.08
CA LEU A 20 -5.16 -12.42 14.23
C LEU A 20 -5.49 -11.50 15.41
N SER A 21 -4.58 -11.41 16.38
CA SER A 21 -4.70 -10.52 17.53
C SER A 21 -4.35 -9.09 17.12
N LEU A 22 -5.33 -8.40 16.54
CA LEU A 22 -5.15 -7.07 15.94
C LEU A 22 -5.32 -5.91 16.93
N GLY A 23 -5.59 -6.20 18.21
CA GLY A 23 -5.75 -5.18 19.26
C GLY A 23 -7.00 -4.31 19.07
N SER A 24 -7.09 -3.22 19.84
CA SER A 24 -8.15 -2.22 19.67
C SER A 24 -7.81 -1.28 18.50
N PHE A 25 -8.75 -1.12 17.56
CA PHE A 25 -8.71 -0.17 16.44
C PHE A 25 -8.55 1.27 16.97
N SER A 26 -7.31 1.65 17.26
CA SER A 26 -6.85 2.95 17.75
C SER A 26 -5.71 3.39 16.83
N ASP A 27 -5.39 4.68 16.78
CA ASP A 27 -4.53 5.27 15.73
C ASP A 27 -3.21 4.50 15.45
N HIS A 28 -2.60 3.89 16.47
CA HIS A 28 -1.37 3.09 16.31
C HIS A 28 -1.55 1.74 15.60
N THR A 29 -2.78 1.20 15.57
CA THR A 29 -3.07 -0.07 14.87
C THR A 29 -3.14 0.12 13.36
N ILE A 30 -3.67 1.24 12.87
CA ILE A 30 -3.82 1.50 11.42
C ILE A 30 -2.45 1.50 10.73
N ASP A 31 -1.46 2.20 11.30
CA ASP A 31 -0.09 2.21 10.78
C ASP A 31 0.54 0.80 10.78
N ALA A 32 0.37 0.03 11.86
CA ALA A 32 0.92 -1.33 11.95
C ALA A 32 0.29 -2.29 10.92
N PHE A 33 -1.01 -2.13 10.63
CA PHE A 33 -1.69 -2.88 9.59
C PHE A 33 -1.24 -2.48 8.19
N GLY A 34 -1.09 -1.18 7.94
CA GLY A 34 -0.56 -0.65 6.68
C GLY A 34 0.84 -1.21 6.40
N ASP A 35 1.74 -1.14 7.37
CA ASP A 35 3.11 -1.64 7.24
C ASP A 35 3.14 -3.17 7.05
N ALA A 36 2.30 -3.94 7.77
CA ALA A 36 2.18 -5.38 7.56
C ALA A 36 1.65 -5.72 6.16
N TYR A 37 0.72 -4.93 5.63
CA TYR A 37 0.21 -5.07 4.28
C TYR A 37 1.28 -4.77 3.22
N GLU A 38 2.06 -3.68 3.37
CA GLU A 38 3.21 -3.39 2.49
C GLU A 38 4.24 -4.53 2.52
N TYR A 39 4.52 -5.10 3.70
CA TYR A 39 5.43 -6.23 3.83
C TYR A 39 4.92 -7.48 3.09
N LEU A 40 3.64 -7.83 3.24
CA LEU A 40 3.04 -8.95 2.50
C LEU A 40 3.08 -8.74 0.99
N MET A 41 2.80 -7.51 0.53
CA MET A 41 2.92 -7.17 -0.89
C MET A 41 4.37 -7.28 -1.39
N GLN A 42 5.35 -6.83 -0.61
CA GLN A 42 6.77 -6.98 -0.95
C GLN A 42 7.19 -8.46 -1.03
N MET A 43 6.71 -9.29 -0.10
CA MET A 43 6.95 -10.75 -0.13
C MET A 43 6.31 -11.40 -1.37
N TYR A 44 5.10 -10.97 -1.75
CA TYR A 44 4.44 -11.43 -2.96
C TYR A 44 5.19 -11.00 -4.23
N ALA A 45 5.58 -9.74 -4.34
CA ALA A 45 6.35 -9.22 -5.47
C ALA A 45 7.69 -9.97 -5.63
N SER A 46 8.36 -10.25 -4.51
CA SER A 46 9.64 -10.97 -4.47
C SER A 46 9.52 -12.46 -4.84
N SER A 47 8.40 -13.10 -4.49
CA SER A 47 8.16 -14.53 -4.77
C SER A 47 7.50 -14.81 -6.13
N ALA A 48 6.76 -13.86 -6.69
CA ALA A 48 6.05 -13.99 -7.96
C ALA A 48 6.93 -13.79 -9.21
N GLY A 49 8.24 -13.58 -9.05
CA GLY A 49 9.19 -13.44 -10.16
C GLY A 49 8.87 -12.25 -11.07
N LYS A 50 9.00 -12.42 -12.40
CA LYS A 50 8.79 -11.33 -13.39
C LYS A 50 7.39 -10.71 -13.34
N SER A 51 6.36 -11.46 -12.95
CA SER A 51 4.96 -11.01 -12.96
C SER A 51 4.53 -10.23 -11.71
N GLY A 52 5.28 -10.27 -10.61
CA GLY A 52 4.93 -9.56 -9.37
C GLY A 52 5.68 -8.25 -9.15
N GLY A 53 6.87 -8.11 -9.75
CA GLY A 53 7.71 -6.92 -9.60
C GLY A 53 7.30 -5.70 -10.43
N GLU A 54 6.41 -5.87 -11.42
CA GLU A 54 5.97 -4.77 -12.30
C GLU A 54 5.14 -3.69 -11.56
N TYR A 55 4.66 -3.98 -10.35
CA TYR A 55 3.67 -3.15 -9.65
C TYR A 55 4.19 -2.55 -8.33
N TYR A 56 5.49 -2.74 -8.05
CA TYR A 56 6.09 -2.37 -6.77
C TYR A 56 7.43 -1.68 -6.96
N THR A 57 7.56 -0.48 -6.38
CA THR A 57 8.84 0.20 -6.24
C THR A 57 9.40 -0.13 -4.85
N PRO A 58 10.63 -0.68 -4.72
CA PRO A 58 11.24 -0.97 -3.43
C PRO A 58 11.22 0.25 -2.48
N GLN A 59 11.02 0.02 -1.18
CA GLN A 59 10.83 1.09 -0.20
C GLN A 59 11.98 2.10 -0.18
N GLU A 60 13.20 1.62 -0.29
CA GLU A 60 14.43 2.42 -0.26
C GLU A 60 14.52 3.33 -1.49
N VAL A 61 14.11 2.81 -2.66
CA VAL A 61 14.05 3.58 -3.91
C VAL A 61 12.95 4.62 -3.82
N SER A 62 11.77 4.23 -3.31
CA SER A 62 10.64 5.15 -3.11
C SER A 62 11.00 6.30 -2.17
N GLU A 63 11.71 6.01 -1.07
CA GLU A 63 12.14 7.03 -0.12
C GLU A 63 13.17 7.98 -0.74
N LEU A 64 14.15 7.45 -1.47
CA LEU A 64 15.12 8.25 -2.18
C LEU A 64 14.44 9.21 -3.17
N LEU A 65 13.53 8.70 -4.00
CA LEU A 65 12.77 9.50 -4.97
C LEU A 65 11.93 10.58 -4.29
N ALA A 66 11.23 10.24 -3.20
CA ALA A 66 10.45 11.19 -2.42
C ALA A 66 11.35 12.31 -1.86
N ARG A 67 12.50 11.97 -1.26
CA ARG A 67 13.45 12.96 -0.71
C ARG A 67 14.02 13.88 -1.80
N ILE A 68 14.42 13.33 -2.95
CA ILE A 68 14.98 14.12 -4.06
C ILE A 68 13.95 15.11 -4.63
N THR A 69 12.71 14.67 -4.82
CA THR A 69 11.66 15.49 -5.44
C THR A 69 11.16 16.64 -4.56
N VAL A 70 11.35 16.53 -3.24
CA VAL A 70 10.92 17.52 -2.25
C VAL A 70 12.07 18.33 -1.63
N VAL A 71 13.30 18.22 -2.15
CA VAL A 71 14.45 18.99 -1.64
C VAL A 71 14.11 20.48 -1.52
N GLY A 72 14.36 21.05 -0.33
CA GLY A 72 14.09 22.46 -0.03
C GLY A 72 12.61 22.80 0.17
N LYS A 73 11.72 21.81 0.18
CA LYS A 73 10.28 21.99 0.41
C LYS A 73 9.86 21.33 1.71
N THR A 74 9.08 22.04 2.51
CA THR A 74 8.42 21.52 3.71
C THR A 74 6.96 21.12 3.45
N SER A 75 6.38 21.54 2.31
CA SER A 75 5.05 21.15 1.87
C SER A 75 4.90 21.27 0.36
N VAL A 76 3.93 20.55 -0.20
CA VAL A 76 3.58 20.57 -1.63
C VAL A 76 2.07 20.65 -1.81
N ASN A 77 1.63 21.14 -2.98
CA ASN A 77 0.22 21.19 -3.30
C ASN A 77 -0.36 19.78 -3.51
N LYS A 78 0.29 18.95 -4.33
CA LYS A 78 -0.17 17.59 -4.66
C LYS A 78 1.00 16.72 -5.04
N VAL A 79 0.86 15.41 -4.85
CA VAL A 79 1.78 14.39 -5.38
C VAL A 79 1.04 13.61 -6.45
N TYR A 80 1.68 13.42 -7.60
CA TYR A 80 1.09 12.70 -8.73
C TYR A 80 2.03 11.61 -9.23
N ASP A 81 1.49 10.40 -9.39
CA ASP A 81 2.18 9.25 -9.96
C ASP A 81 1.33 8.65 -11.12
N PRO A 82 1.76 8.78 -12.38
CA PRO A 82 1.00 8.32 -13.53
C PRO A 82 1.01 6.79 -13.76
N ALA A 83 1.81 6.05 -12.99
CA ALA A 83 1.92 4.59 -13.05
C ALA A 83 2.14 4.03 -11.65
N CYS A 84 1.18 4.29 -10.76
CA CYS A 84 1.39 4.20 -9.31
C CYS A 84 1.52 2.77 -8.78
N GLY A 85 1.21 1.75 -9.58
CA GLY A 85 1.26 0.37 -9.13
C GLY A 85 0.42 0.19 -7.86
N SER A 86 1.03 -0.37 -6.83
CA SER A 86 0.44 -0.56 -5.49
C SER A 86 0.29 0.73 -4.65
N GLY A 87 0.63 1.90 -5.18
CA GLY A 87 0.53 3.19 -4.46
C GLY A 87 1.61 3.42 -3.39
N SER A 88 2.54 2.49 -3.18
CA SER A 88 3.58 2.60 -2.14
C SER A 88 4.49 3.83 -2.31
N LEU A 89 4.78 4.25 -3.55
CA LEU A 89 5.55 5.47 -3.78
C LEU A 89 4.80 6.71 -3.26
N LEU A 90 3.50 6.83 -3.54
CA LEU A 90 2.66 7.94 -3.06
C LEU A 90 2.64 7.99 -1.53
N LEU A 91 2.48 6.84 -0.86
CA LEU A 91 2.51 6.75 0.60
C LEU A 91 3.87 7.17 1.18
N LYS A 92 4.96 6.95 0.46
CA LYS A 92 6.28 7.36 0.93
C LYS A 92 6.44 8.88 0.96
N PHE A 93 5.75 9.63 0.09
CA PHE A 93 5.66 11.08 0.23
C PHE A 93 4.90 11.50 1.49
N ALA A 94 3.85 10.78 1.89
CA ALA A 94 3.16 11.04 3.16
C ALA A 94 4.09 10.80 4.36
N LYS A 95 4.90 9.74 4.33
CA LYS A 95 5.90 9.44 5.37
C LYS A 95 7.04 10.47 5.41
N VAL A 96 7.51 10.96 4.26
CA VAL A 96 8.64 11.93 4.17
C VAL A 96 8.23 13.37 4.48
N LEU A 97 7.10 13.84 3.95
CA LEU A 97 6.62 15.20 4.16
C LEU A 97 5.74 15.33 5.40
N GLY A 98 5.08 14.26 5.84
CA GLY A 98 3.92 14.33 6.71
C GLY A 98 2.63 14.51 5.90
N LYS A 99 1.57 13.77 6.26
CA LYS A 99 0.26 13.77 5.55
C LYS A 99 -0.30 15.18 5.35
N ASP A 100 -0.23 16.03 6.37
CA ASP A 100 -0.77 17.40 6.36
C ASP A 100 0.02 18.35 5.44
N ASN A 101 1.23 17.99 5.05
CA ASN A 101 2.09 18.78 4.18
C ASN A 101 1.86 18.50 2.69
N VAL A 102 0.93 17.61 2.35
CA VAL A 102 0.42 17.37 0.99
C VAL A 102 -1.02 17.89 0.88
N ARG A 103 -1.17 19.18 0.53
CA ARG A 103 -2.39 19.96 0.80
C ARG A 103 -3.65 19.54 0.04
N LEU A 104 -3.49 19.20 -1.25
CA LEU A 104 -4.59 18.80 -2.14
C LEU A 104 -4.66 17.27 -2.31
N GLY A 105 -3.78 16.52 -1.64
CA GLY A 105 -3.77 15.06 -1.64
C GLY A 105 -2.88 14.40 -2.70
N PHE A 106 -3.11 13.10 -2.85
CA PHE A 106 -2.32 12.17 -3.66
C PHE A 106 -3.14 11.72 -4.86
N PHE A 107 -2.49 11.64 -6.01
CA PHE A 107 -3.14 11.29 -7.27
C PHE A 107 -2.33 10.19 -7.94
N GLY A 108 -2.98 9.06 -8.22
CA GLY A 108 -2.35 7.90 -8.86
C GLY A 108 -3.13 7.44 -10.08
N GLN A 109 -2.43 7.02 -11.13
CA GLN A 109 -3.02 6.32 -12.26
C GLN A 109 -2.42 4.92 -12.37
N GLU A 110 -3.28 3.92 -12.56
CA GLU A 110 -2.90 2.53 -12.76
C GLU A 110 -3.82 1.91 -13.82
N ILE A 111 -3.23 1.18 -14.78
CA ILE A 111 -3.96 0.59 -15.91
C ILE A 111 -4.55 -0.77 -15.55
N ASN A 112 -3.88 -1.52 -14.68
CA ASN A 112 -4.29 -2.85 -14.26
C ASN A 112 -5.31 -2.76 -13.12
N LEU A 113 -6.52 -3.29 -13.34
CA LEU A 113 -7.62 -3.22 -12.36
C LEU A 113 -7.29 -3.90 -11.02
N THR A 114 -6.55 -5.01 -11.04
CA THR A 114 -6.14 -5.72 -9.82
C THR A 114 -5.18 -4.87 -9.01
N THR A 115 -4.16 -4.31 -9.67
CA THR A 115 -3.17 -3.43 -9.05
C THR A 115 -3.79 -2.13 -8.56
N TYR A 116 -4.73 -1.56 -9.32
CA TYR A 116 -5.53 -0.42 -8.91
C TYR A 116 -6.27 -0.69 -7.58
N ASN A 117 -6.92 -1.85 -7.44
CA ASN A 117 -7.59 -2.21 -6.19
C ASN A 117 -6.59 -2.41 -5.03
N LEU A 118 -5.40 -2.96 -5.31
CA LEU A 118 -4.34 -3.06 -4.30
C LEU A 118 -3.89 -1.68 -3.83
N ALA A 119 -3.70 -0.72 -4.73
CA ALA A 119 -3.37 0.66 -4.38
C ALA A 119 -4.43 1.31 -3.50
N ARG A 120 -5.70 1.10 -3.84
CA ARG A 120 -6.84 1.61 -3.08
C ARG A 120 -6.91 1.06 -1.66
N ILE A 121 -6.68 -0.24 -1.50
CA ILE A 121 -6.60 -0.88 -0.18
C ILE A 121 -5.38 -0.35 0.58
N ASN A 122 -4.23 -0.23 -0.09
CA ASN A 122 -3.00 0.24 0.52
C ASN A 122 -3.16 1.67 1.07
N MET A 123 -3.72 2.57 0.26
CA MET A 123 -3.98 3.95 0.66
C MET A 123 -4.98 4.03 1.82
N PHE A 124 -6.05 3.21 1.78
CA PHE A 124 -7.04 3.14 2.86
C PHE A 124 -6.42 2.67 4.19
N LEU A 125 -5.59 1.62 4.15
CA LEU A 125 -4.92 1.08 5.34
C LEU A 125 -3.90 2.05 5.95
N HIS A 126 -3.42 3.02 5.20
CA HIS A 126 -2.53 4.09 5.69
C HIS A 126 -3.27 5.40 5.96
N ASP A 127 -4.60 5.37 6.02
CA ASP A 127 -5.46 6.54 6.23
C ASP A 127 -5.18 7.68 5.22
N VAL A 128 -4.88 7.35 3.96
CA VAL A 128 -4.67 8.33 2.89
C VAL A 128 -5.86 8.30 1.93
N ASN A 129 -6.57 9.42 1.81
CA ASN A 129 -7.67 9.60 0.84
C ASN A 129 -7.13 9.79 -0.59
N TYR A 130 -7.85 9.27 -1.58
CA TYR A 130 -7.54 9.29 -3.01
C TYR A 130 -8.80 9.33 -3.88
#